data_AF-A0A821W9U4-F1
#
_entry.id   AF-A0A821W9U4-F1
#
_cell.length_a   1.000
_cell.length_b   1.000
_cell.length_c   1.000
_cell.angle_alpha   90.00
_cell.angle_beta   90.00
_cell.angle_gamma   90.00
#
_symmetry.space_group_name_H-M   'P 1'
#
loop_
_entity.id
_entity.type
_entity.pdbx_description
1 polymer ?
#
loop_
_entity_poly.entity_id
_entity_poly.type
_entity_poly.pdbx_seq_one_letter_code
_entity_poly.pdbx_strand_id
1 'polypeptide(L)'
;MDWWTNRHAPCAHGRCYDGHASYMCLCEPGWGGRNCSVVLRGCADSPCANRGNCLPWLANETDHRFNCSCAPGFYGTTCEKITTMSLEKSSFVEVNTSREEVIGRRFS
;
A
#
# COMPACT_ATOMS: atom_id res chain seq x y z
N MET A 1 -15.17 7.91 48.29
CA MET A 1 -14.01 7.17 47.72
C MET A 1 -14.60 5.91 47.11
N ASP A 2 -15.15 6.03 45.90
CA ASP A 2 -15.83 4.93 45.22
C ASP A 2 -14.82 4.10 44.42
N TRP A 3 -14.76 2.83 44.77
CA TRP A 3 -13.83 1.83 44.24
C TRP A 3 -14.22 1.31 42.83
N TRP A 4 -15.04 2.06 42.09
CA TRP A 4 -15.49 1.71 40.73
C TRP A 4 -15.14 2.73 39.63
N THR A 5 -14.55 3.88 39.95
CA THR A 5 -14.22 4.90 38.93
C THR A 5 -12.80 4.82 38.41
N ASN A 6 -12.16 3.65 38.42
CA ASN A 6 -10.93 3.45 37.67
C ASN A 6 -11.24 2.84 36.29
N ARG A 7 -12.03 3.58 35.49
CA ARG A 7 -12.22 3.32 34.06
C ARG A 7 -10.93 3.67 33.32
N HIS A 8 -9.87 2.91 33.54
CA HIS A 8 -8.77 2.81 32.59
C HIS A 8 -9.31 2.04 31.39
N ALA A 9 -10.07 2.71 30.51
CA ALA A 9 -10.25 2.21 29.16
C ALA A 9 -8.90 2.43 28.46
N PRO A 10 -8.09 1.38 28.23
CA PRO A 10 -6.71 1.56 27.78
C PRO A 10 -6.64 2.07 26.33
N CYS A 11 -7.73 1.93 25.56
CA CYS A 11 -7.83 2.38 24.18
C CYS A 11 -8.38 3.80 24.10
N ALA A 12 -7.64 4.72 23.48
CA ALA A 12 -8.07 6.11 23.29
C ALA A 12 -9.04 6.24 22.10
N HIS A 13 -8.63 5.76 20.91
CA HIS A 13 -9.43 5.81 19.67
C HIS A 13 -9.66 4.42 19.10
N GLY A 14 -10.45 3.62 19.83
CA GLY A 14 -10.71 2.25 19.42
C GLY A 14 -11.58 1.49 20.40
N ARG A 15 -11.97 0.29 19.99
CA ARG A 15 -12.73 -0.63 20.83
C ARG A 15 -11.78 -1.49 21.65
N CYS A 16 -11.95 -1.50 22.97
CA CYS A 16 -11.23 -2.39 23.87
C CYS A 16 -11.88 -3.77 23.90
N TYR A 17 -11.06 -4.80 23.79
CA TYR A 17 -11.43 -6.18 24.01
C TYR A 17 -10.60 -6.72 25.17
N ASP A 18 -11.26 -7.09 26.26
CA ASP A 18 -10.61 -7.75 27.39
C ASP A 18 -10.42 -9.23 27.09
N GLY A 19 -9.16 -9.67 27.10
CA GLY A 19 -8.77 -11.07 27.12
C GLY A 19 -8.49 -11.56 28.54
N HIS A 20 -8.36 -12.87 28.72
CA HIS A 20 -8.21 -13.52 30.02
C HIS A 20 -7.00 -13.06 30.87
N ALA A 21 -6.00 -12.41 30.25
CA ALA A 21 -4.80 -11.86 30.91
C ALA A 21 -4.18 -10.64 30.17
N SER A 22 -4.83 -10.13 29.13
CA SER A 22 -4.34 -9.01 28.32
C SER A 22 -5.53 -8.27 27.70
N TYR A 23 -5.36 -7.01 27.34
CA TYR A 23 -6.34 -6.26 26.54
C TYR A 23 -5.82 -6.11 25.11
N MET A 24 -6.74 -5.97 24.16
CA MET A 24 -6.44 -5.64 22.78
C MET A 24 -7.32 -4.47 22.34
N CYS A 25 -6.70 -3.48 21.70
CA CYS A 25 -7.41 -2.34 21.12
C CYS A 25 -7.59 -2.54 19.62
N LEU A 26 -8.84 -2.51 19.15
CA LEU A 26 -9.15 -2.38 17.73
C LEU A 26 -9.26 -0.89 17.38
N CYS A 27 -8.21 -0.35 16.76
CA CYS A 27 -8.12 1.07 16.46
C CYS A 27 -9.09 1.51 15.36
N GLU A 28 -9.62 2.71 15.52
CA GLU A 28 -10.36 3.40 14.46
C GLU A 28 -9.46 3.75 13.28
N PRO A 29 -10.02 3.92 12.06
CA PRO A 29 -9.23 4.34 10.90
C PRO A 29 -8.41 5.61 11.17
N GLY A 30 -7.12 5.56 10.86
CA GLY A 30 -6.18 6.67 11.10
C GLY A 30 -5.49 6.67 12.47
N TRP A 31 -5.78 5.70 13.34
CA TRP A 31 -5.14 5.55 14.65
C TRP A 31 -4.38 4.23 14.78
N GLY A 32 -3.30 4.23 15.58
CA GLY A 32 -2.51 3.05 15.86
C GLY A 32 -1.77 3.11 17.20
N GLY A 33 -0.86 2.15 17.38
CA GLY A 33 -0.17 1.90 18.65
C GLY A 33 -0.99 0.97 19.56
N ARG A 34 -0.38 0.47 20.64
CA ARG A 34 -1.04 -0.47 21.56
C ARG A 34 -2.38 0.04 22.10
N ASN A 35 -2.48 1.35 22.28
CA ASN A 35 -3.61 2.03 22.90
C ASN A 35 -4.43 2.88 21.91
N CYS A 36 -4.14 2.77 20.60
CA CYS A 36 -4.79 3.61 19.58
C CYS A 36 -4.68 5.12 19.88
N SER A 37 -3.56 5.55 20.46
CA SER A 37 -3.31 6.94 20.86
C SER A 37 -2.39 7.67 19.88
N VAL A 38 -1.88 6.98 18.86
CA VAL A 38 -0.94 7.54 17.88
C VAL A 38 -1.67 7.78 16.56
N VAL A 39 -1.64 9.03 16.09
CA VAL A 39 -2.19 9.40 14.78
C VAL A 39 -1.29 8.84 13.68
N LEU A 40 -1.87 8.09 12.74
CA LEU A 40 -1.15 7.49 11.62
C LEU A 40 -0.88 8.53 10.53
N ARG A 41 0.37 8.97 10.41
CA ARG A 41 0.78 10.02 9.46
C ARG A 41 1.44 9.50 8.18
N GLY A 42 1.49 8.19 7.97
CA GLY A 42 2.14 7.59 6.80
C GLY A 42 1.58 8.03 5.44
N CYS A 43 0.34 8.54 5.41
CA CYS A 43 -0.32 9.03 4.20
C CYS A 43 -0.40 10.57 4.11
N ALA A 44 0.24 11.32 5.03
CA ALA A 44 0.09 12.77 5.09
C ALA A 44 0.52 13.49 3.79
N ASP A 45 1.57 12.98 3.13
CA ASP A 45 2.11 13.56 1.91
C ASP A 45 1.48 12.98 0.62
N SER A 46 0.38 12.24 0.74
CA SER A 46 -0.28 11.58 -0.39
C SER A 46 0.68 10.76 -1.28
N PRO A 47 1.40 9.77 -0.72
CA PRO A 47 2.48 9.09 -1.44
C PRO A 47 1.99 8.20 -2.60
N CYS A 48 0.71 7.85 -2.66
CA CYS A 48 0.16 6.99 -3.69
C CYS A 48 -0.26 7.79 -4.93
N ALA A 49 0.40 7.55 -6.06
CA ALA A 49 0.08 8.14 -7.35
C ALA A 49 -1.16 7.49 -7.98
N ASN A 50 -1.63 8.07 -9.09
CA ASN A 50 -2.63 7.48 -9.98
C ASN A 50 -3.91 6.99 -9.30
N ARG A 51 -4.40 7.77 -8.32
CA ARG A 51 -5.61 7.46 -7.52
C ARG A 51 -5.49 6.15 -6.73
N GLY A 52 -4.28 5.73 -6.39
CA GLY A 52 -4.05 4.62 -5.47
C GLY A 52 -4.59 4.94 -4.08
N ASN A 53 -5.18 3.95 -3.41
CA ASN A 53 -5.67 4.10 -2.04
C ASN A 53 -4.50 3.95 -1.05
N CYS A 54 -4.31 4.95 -0.20
CA CYS A 54 -3.23 4.96 0.79
C CYS A 54 -3.71 4.36 2.12
N LEU A 55 -2.99 3.35 2.61
CA LEU A 55 -3.28 2.66 3.86
C LEU A 55 -2.12 2.91 4.85
N PRO A 56 -2.29 3.80 5.84
CA PRO A 56 -1.25 4.10 6.80
C PRO A 56 -1.20 3.05 7.92
N TRP A 57 -0.03 2.81 8.49
CA TRP A 57 0.18 1.88 9.60
C TRP A 57 1.45 2.26 10.40
N LEU A 58 1.67 1.61 11.55
CA LEU A 58 2.85 1.79 12.39
C LEU A 58 3.69 0.53 12.36
N ALA A 59 4.98 0.64 12.03
CA ALA A 59 5.92 -0.47 12.21
C ALA A 59 6.26 -0.64 13.70
N ASN A 60 6.50 0.49 14.37
CA ASN A 60 6.79 0.60 15.80
C ASN A 60 5.98 1.79 16.36
N GLU A 61 6.12 2.12 17.65
CA GLU A 61 5.39 3.24 18.29
C GLU A 61 5.65 4.63 17.65
N THR A 62 6.77 4.82 16.95
CA THR A 62 7.16 6.10 16.34
C THR A 62 7.39 6.05 14.82
N ASP A 63 7.46 4.85 14.23
CA ASP A 63 7.76 4.69 12.80
C ASP A 63 6.46 4.59 11.99
N HIS A 64 6.08 5.70 11.36
CA HIS A 64 4.88 5.83 10.54
C HIS A 64 5.15 5.35 9.11
N ARG A 65 4.38 4.36 8.66
CA ARG A 65 4.53 3.71 7.36
C ARG A 65 3.22 3.73 6.59
N PHE A 66 3.28 3.38 5.31
CA PHE A 66 2.12 3.28 4.44
C PHE A 66 2.25 2.14 3.45
N ASN A 67 1.11 1.71 2.90
CA ASN A 67 1.03 0.86 1.72
C ASN A 67 0.06 1.50 0.73
N CYS A 68 0.40 1.48 -0.56
CA CYS A 68 -0.53 1.84 -1.61
C CYS A 68 -1.26 0.62 -2.16
N SER A 69 -2.58 0.69 -2.28
CA SER A 69 -3.39 -0.22 -3.07
C SER A 69 -3.70 0.45 -4.41
N CYS A 70 -3.13 -0.08 -5.49
CA CYS A 70 -3.19 0.57 -6.79
C CYS A 70 -4.50 0.33 -7.52
N ALA A 71 -4.95 1.36 -8.24
CA ALA A 71 -6.07 1.23 -9.16
C ALA A 71 -5.71 0.29 -10.34
N PRO A 72 -6.70 -0.33 -11.00
CA PRO A 72 -6.46 -1.17 -12.18
C PRO A 72 -5.65 -0.41 -13.23
N GLY A 73 -4.64 -1.06 -13.80
CA GLY A 73 -3.75 -0.44 -14.78
C GLY A 73 -2.46 0.16 -14.20
N PHE A 74 -2.29 0.16 -12.87
CA PHE A 74 -1.10 0.71 -12.20
C PHE A 74 -0.44 -0.29 -11.25
N TYR A 75 0.87 -0.14 -11.06
CA TYR A 75 1.67 -0.95 -10.14
C TYR A 75 2.89 -0.15 -9.62
N GLY A 76 3.68 -0.78 -8.75
CA GLY A 76 4.80 -0.15 -8.05
C GLY A 76 4.48 0.13 -6.59
N THR A 77 5.47 0.56 -5.83
CA THR A 77 5.30 0.81 -4.38
C THR A 77 4.39 1.99 -4.10
N THR A 78 4.37 2.96 -5.01
CA THR A 78 3.56 4.18 -4.94
C THR A 78 2.59 4.27 -6.12
N CYS A 79 2.30 3.16 -6.80
CA CYS A 79 1.41 3.11 -7.97
C CYS A 79 1.86 4.02 -9.13
N GLU A 80 3.17 4.23 -9.25
CA GLU A 80 3.79 5.17 -10.19
C GLU A 80 3.93 4.60 -11.61
N LYS A 81 3.83 3.27 -11.78
CA LYS A 81 4.05 2.58 -13.05
C LYS A 81 2.73 2.12 -13.67
N ILE A 82 2.62 2.17 -15.00
CA ILE A 82 1.46 1.65 -15.74
C ILE A 82 1.68 0.20 -16.16
N THR A 83 0.68 -0.66 -16.02
CA THR A 83 0.78 -2.10 -16.37
C THR A 83 0.77 -2.33 -17.88
N THR A 84 0.34 -1.36 -18.67
CA THR A 84 0.44 -1.42 -20.13
C THR A 84 1.88 -1.13 -20.54
N MET A 85 2.45 -1.95 -21.41
CA MET A 85 3.74 -1.64 -22.00
C MET A 85 3.59 -0.35 -22.81
N SER A 86 4.31 0.71 -22.41
CA SER A 86 4.42 1.94 -23.20
C SER A 86 5.09 1.62 -24.53
N LEU A 87 4.30 1.54 -25.61
CA LEU A 87 4.82 1.46 -26.97
C LEU A 87 5.51 2.77 -27.43
N GLU A 88 5.66 3.77 -26.55
CA GLU A 88 6.39 5.00 -26.87
C GLU A 88 7.91 4.83 -26.98
N LYS A 89 8.44 3.64 -26.65
CA LYS A 89 9.73 3.18 -27.16
C LYS A 89 9.53 1.86 -27.87
N SER A 90 9.11 1.98 -29.13
CA SER A 90 9.27 1.02 -30.23
C SER A 90 9.85 -0.33 -29.79
N SER A 91 8.97 -1.32 -29.55
CA SER A 91 9.39 -2.70 -29.30
C SER A 91 9.84 -3.32 -30.63
N PHE A 92 11.03 -2.99 -31.11
CA PHE A 92 11.64 -3.69 -32.25
C PHE A 92 12.55 -4.80 -31.74
N VAL A 93 12.33 -6.01 -32.23
CA VAL A 93 13.26 -7.12 -32.09
C VAL A 93 14.23 -7.03 -33.25
N GLU A 94 15.48 -6.64 -32.99
CA GLU A 94 16.54 -6.74 -34.00
C GLU A 94 16.93 -8.21 -34.17
N VAL A 95 16.34 -8.86 -35.17
CA VAL A 95 16.73 -10.21 -35.57
C VAL A 95 18.01 -10.08 -36.40
N ASN A 96 19.15 -10.41 -35.81
CA ASN A 96 20.39 -10.54 -36.56
C ASN A 96 20.39 -11.89 -37.29
N THR A 97 19.86 -11.93 -38.51
CA THR A 97 19.90 -13.14 -39.34
C THR A 97 21.24 -13.20 -40.07
N SER A 98 22.17 -14.01 -39.58
CA SER A 98 23.34 -14.43 -40.35
C SER A 98 22.96 -15.55 -41.33
N ARG A 99 22.08 -15.26 -42.29
CA ARG A 99 21.86 -16.13 -43.46
C ARG A 99 21.20 -15.37 -44.59
N GLU A 100 21.81 -15.46 -45.75
CA GLU A 100 21.55 -14.66 -46.95
C GLU A 100 20.07 -14.66 -47.39
N GLU A 101 19.66 -13.50 -47.94
CA GLU A 101 18.36 -13.25 -48.56
C GLU A 101 17.94 -14.40 -49.50
N VAL A 102 16.80 -15.04 -49.22
CA VAL A 102 16.06 -15.75 -50.27
C VAL A 102 14.89 -14.87 -50.67
N ILE A 103 15.14 -14.16 -51.77
CA ILE A 103 14.27 -13.36 -52.62
C ILE A 103 12.80 -13.83 -52.56
N GLY A 104 11.91 -12.87 -52.32
CA GLY A 104 10.48 -13.08 -52.10
C GLY A 104 9.79 -13.92 -53.18
N ARG A 105 8.91 -14.83 -52.73
CA ARG A 105 7.94 -15.50 -53.61
C ARG A 105 6.57 -14.85 -53.42
N ARG A 106 6.09 -14.27 -54.52
CA ARG A 106 4.71 -13.82 -54.71
C ARG A 106 3.79 -15.04 -54.57
N PHE A 107 2.86 -15.00 -53.62
CA PHE A 107 1.70 -15.90 -53.62
C PHE A 107 0.63 -15.27 -54.52
N SER A 108 0.04 -16.16 -55.35
CA SER A 108 -0.89 -15.97 -56.48
C SER A 108 -1.52 -14.59 -56.69
#